data_AF-M9RGY5-F1
#
_entry.id   AF-M9RGY5-F1
#
_cell.length_a   1.000
_cell.length_b   1.000
_cell.length_c   1.000
_cell.angle_alpha   90.00
_cell.angle_beta   90.00
_cell.angle_gamma   90.00
#
_symmetry.space_group_name_H-M   'P 1'
#
loop_
_entity.id
_entity.type
_entity.pdbx_description
1 polymer ?
#
loop_
_entity_poly.entity_id
_entity_poly.type
_entity_poly.pdbx_seq_one_letter_code
_entity_poly.pdbx_strand_id
1 'polypeptide(L)'
;MRILIVGAGFAGSTYARIGAESGHKVHLIDSKTHLGGSAHDRLIEGLRVSDYGPHLFNTSNMRVVSFLSRFTEWTPYIHRGNVCLPNDVTLPFPLNLDSLESLRSIGYSADPATAKVQLTQDTTARQWLRSILSDELVELFFERYVRKMWGISLDELPASIVRRVKIRNNHETSAFPNSQFQALPKNGYAALFNHMLDHPNRLCCTNRPYGVLPLTPDGFSLQ
;
A
#
# COMPACT_ATOMS: atom_id res chain seq x y z
N MET A 1 20.62 -3.71 -26.75
CA MET A 1 20.26 -5.02 -26.14
C MET A 1 18.74 -5.21 -26.22
N ARG A 2 18.27 -6.46 -26.30
CA ARG A 2 16.84 -6.81 -26.17
C ARG A 2 16.58 -7.25 -24.72
N ILE A 3 15.53 -6.72 -24.10
CA ILE A 3 15.20 -6.99 -22.69
C ILE A 3 13.76 -7.49 -22.62
N LEU A 4 13.53 -8.61 -21.94
CA LEU A 4 12.18 -9.06 -21.56
C LEU A 4 11.93 -8.70 -20.09
N ILE A 5 10.77 -8.10 -19.82
CA ILE A 5 10.28 -7.79 -18.48
C ILE A 5 8.94 -8.50 -18.28
N VAL A 6 8.84 -9.22 -17.16
CA VAL A 6 7.62 -9.95 -16.77
C VAL A 6 6.93 -9.20 -15.64
N GLY A 7 5.71 -8.73 -15.90
CA GLY A 7 4.87 -7.94 -15.00
C GLY A 7 4.85 -6.45 -15.35
N ALA A 8 3.65 -5.90 -15.56
CA ALA A 8 3.34 -4.51 -15.86
C ALA A 8 3.02 -3.66 -14.62
N GLY A 9 3.43 -4.11 -13.42
CA GLY A 9 3.34 -3.30 -12.20
C GLY A 9 4.37 -2.16 -12.15
N PHE A 10 4.49 -1.48 -11.00
CA PHE A 10 5.47 -0.39 -10.81
C PHE A 10 6.91 -0.80 -11.14
N ALA A 11 7.36 -1.97 -10.65
CA ALA A 11 8.72 -2.44 -10.88
C ALA A 11 9.00 -2.62 -12.38
N GLY A 12 8.24 -3.48 -13.05
CA GLY A 12 8.45 -3.75 -14.47
C GLY A 12 8.24 -2.52 -15.35
N SER A 13 7.25 -1.68 -15.05
CA SER A 13 7.01 -0.46 -15.84
C SER A 13 8.12 0.58 -15.68
N THR A 14 8.69 0.70 -14.48
CA THR A 14 9.83 1.59 -14.23
C THR A 14 11.07 1.10 -14.98
N TYR A 15 11.40 -0.20 -14.87
CA TYR A 15 12.52 -0.79 -15.62
C TYR A 15 12.32 -0.68 -17.13
N ALA A 16 11.10 -0.89 -17.61
CA ALA A 16 10.79 -0.78 -19.03
C ALA A 16 11.02 0.63 -19.54
N ARG A 17 10.54 1.63 -18.79
CA ARG A 17 10.72 3.03 -19.16
C ARG A 17 12.19 3.41 -19.19
N ILE A 18 12.95 3.12 -18.13
CA ILE A 18 14.37 3.45 -18.04
C ILE A 18 15.18 2.74 -19.13
N GLY A 19 14.91 1.45 -19.36
CA GLY A 19 15.60 0.68 -20.41
C GLY A 19 15.32 1.21 -21.80
N ALA A 20 14.06 1.57 -22.10
CA ALA A 20 13.66 2.11 -23.39
C ALA A 20 14.27 3.50 -23.67
N GLU A 21 14.33 4.37 -22.64
CA GLU A 21 15.02 5.67 -22.70
C GLU A 21 16.54 5.53 -22.86
N SER A 22 17.11 4.43 -22.37
CA SER A 22 18.53 4.07 -22.57
C SER A 22 18.81 3.44 -23.95
N GLY A 23 17.85 3.46 -24.88
CA GLY A 23 18.00 2.94 -26.24
C GLY A 23 17.90 1.41 -26.35
N HIS A 24 17.47 0.70 -25.30
CA HIS A 24 17.23 -0.73 -25.39
C HIS A 24 15.85 -1.04 -25.99
N LYS A 25 15.75 -2.17 -26.71
CA LYS A 25 14.46 -2.69 -27.16
C LYS A 25 13.85 -3.48 -26.02
N VAL A 26 12.77 -2.96 -25.44
CA VAL A 26 12.12 -3.57 -24.28
C VAL A 26 10.81 -4.22 -24.69
N HIS A 27 10.66 -5.49 -24.31
CA HIS A 27 9.41 -6.21 -24.37
C HIS A 27 8.90 -6.41 -22.95
N LEU A 28 7.68 -5.93 -22.70
CA LEU A 28 7.03 -6.06 -21.40
C LEU A 28 5.75 -6.88 -21.56
N ILE A 29 5.62 -7.94 -20.76
CA ILE A 29 4.45 -8.82 -20.75
C ILE A 29 3.79 -8.80 -19.38
N ASP A 30 2.48 -9.04 -19.33
CA ASP A 30 1.75 -9.30 -18.08
C ASP A 30 0.68 -10.37 -18.31
N SER A 31 0.44 -11.23 -17.33
CA SER A 31 -0.64 -12.21 -17.38
C SER A 31 -2.02 -11.57 -17.20
N LYS A 32 -2.11 -10.42 -16.53
CA LYS A 32 -3.34 -9.64 -16.39
C LYS A 32 -3.70 -8.98 -17.72
N THR A 33 -4.98 -8.67 -17.89
CA THR A 33 -5.53 -8.02 -19.10
C THR A 33 -5.25 -6.51 -19.17
N HIS A 34 -4.66 -5.92 -18.12
CA HIS A 34 -4.42 -4.49 -17.98
C HIS A 34 -3.01 -4.20 -17.43
N LEU A 35 -2.60 -2.93 -17.50
CA LEU A 35 -1.33 -2.45 -16.94
C LEU A 35 -1.47 -2.06 -15.46
N GLY A 36 -0.36 -1.82 -14.79
CA GLY A 36 -0.33 -1.28 -13.43
C GLY A 36 -0.35 -2.31 -12.30
N GLY A 37 -0.44 -3.61 -12.61
CA GLY A 37 -0.39 -4.66 -11.60
C GLY A 37 -1.52 -4.54 -10.59
N SER A 38 -1.22 -4.44 -9.29
CA SER A 38 -2.25 -4.25 -8.25
C SER A 38 -2.74 -2.80 -8.15
N ALA A 39 -1.96 -1.83 -8.63
CA ALA A 39 -2.34 -0.43 -8.57
C ALA A 39 -3.38 -0.03 -9.63
N HIS A 40 -3.80 -0.96 -10.49
CA HIS A 40 -4.78 -0.67 -11.53
C HIS A 40 -6.09 -0.12 -10.96
N ASP A 41 -6.62 0.88 -11.65
CA ASP A 41 -7.93 1.47 -11.41
C ASP A 41 -8.70 1.62 -12.72
N ARG A 42 -10.02 1.74 -12.61
CA ARG A 42 -10.92 1.94 -13.74
C ARG A 42 -12.04 2.91 -13.40
N LEU A 43 -12.68 3.46 -14.43
CA LEU A 43 -13.89 4.25 -14.25
C LEU A 43 -15.12 3.34 -14.32
N ILE A 44 -16.01 3.48 -13.35
CA ILE A 44 -17.34 2.88 -13.31
C ILE A 44 -18.30 4.05 -13.10
N GLU A 45 -19.13 4.36 -14.10
CA GLU A 45 -20.11 5.46 -14.03
C GLU A 45 -19.52 6.81 -13.60
N GLY A 46 -18.30 7.12 -14.05
CA GLY A 46 -17.57 8.34 -13.69
C GLY A 46 -16.85 8.30 -12.35
N LEU A 47 -17.06 7.26 -11.53
CA LEU A 47 -16.33 7.02 -10.29
C LEU A 47 -15.08 6.18 -10.57
N ARG A 48 -13.95 6.58 -9.98
CA ARG A 48 -12.71 5.82 -10.09
C ARG A 48 -12.64 4.77 -8.99
N VAL A 49 -12.45 3.51 -9.39
CA VAL A 49 -12.42 2.35 -8.50
C VAL A 49 -11.11 1.60 -8.71
N SER A 50 -10.41 1.25 -7.62
CA SER A 50 -9.24 0.38 -7.70
C SER A 50 -9.66 -1.08 -7.63
N ASP A 51 -9.14 -1.88 -8.55
CA ASP A 51 -9.56 -3.28 -8.71
C ASP A 51 -9.03 -4.21 -7.61
N TYR A 52 -7.97 -3.79 -6.91
CA TYR A 52 -7.25 -4.63 -5.95
C TYR A 52 -7.05 -3.94 -4.59
N GLY A 53 -8.04 -3.13 -4.20
CA GLY A 53 -8.03 -2.37 -2.96
C GLY A 53 -7.37 -0.99 -3.09
N PRO A 54 -7.57 -0.10 -2.11
CA PRO A 54 -7.14 1.29 -2.21
C PRO A 54 -5.62 1.41 -2.28
N HIS A 55 -5.13 2.11 -3.31
CA HIS A 55 -3.71 2.45 -3.47
C HIS A 55 -3.51 3.95 -3.23
N LEU A 56 -2.77 4.29 -2.18
CA LEU A 56 -2.57 5.65 -1.72
C LEU A 56 -1.10 6.03 -1.87
N PHE A 57 -0.77 6.81 -2.91
CA PHE A 57 0.62 7.18 -3.16
C PHE A 57 1.13 8.17 -2.10
N ASN A 58 2.19 7.75 -1.42
CA ASN A 58 2.89 8.55 -0.44
C ASN A 58 4.38 8.19 -0.44
N THR A 59 5.26 9.17 -0.32
CA THR A 59 6.70 8.95 -0.25
C THR A 59 7.43 10.16 0.32
N SER A 60 8.62 9.93 0.88
CA SER A 60 9.59 11.01 1.19
C SER A 60 10.76 11.03 0.22
N ASN A 61 10.75 10.18 -0.82
CA ASN A 61 11.77 10.16 -1.84
C ASN A 61 11.37 11.03 -3.03
N MET A 62 11.84 12.27 -3.04
CA MET A 62 11.50 13.24 -4.09
C MET A 62 12.03 12.85 -5.48
N ARG A 63 13.02 11.96 -5.60
CA ARG A 63 13.42 11.42 -6.92
C ARG A 63 12.32 10.57 -7.53
N VAL A 64 11.57 9.82 -6.71
CA VAL A 64 10.42 9.04 -7.17
C VAL A 64 9.29 9.96 -7.61
N VAL A 65 9.02 11.02 -6.84
CA VAL A 65 8.01 12.03 -7.21
C VAL A 65 8.37 12.67 -8.54
N SER A 66 9.59 13.22 -8.68
CA SER A 66 10.05 13.84 -9.93
C SER A 66 10.01 12.88 -11.11
N PHE A 67 10.34 11.61 -10.92
CA PHE A 67 10.25 10.60 -11.98
C PHE A 67 8.80 10.36 -12.42
N LEU A 68 7.88 10.13 -11.48
CA LEU A 68 6.48 9.83 -11.79
C LEU A 68 5.71 11.05 -12.31
N SER A 69 6.08 12.27 -11.88
CA SER A 69 5.50 13.53 -12.38
C SER A 69 5.70 13.76 -13.87
N ARG A 70 6.62 13.02 -14.53
CA ARG A 70 6.79 13.05 -15.99
C ARG A 70 5.61 12.40 -16.73
N PHE A 71 4.81 11.61 -16.02
CA PHE A 71 3.78 10.73 -16.59
C PHE A 71 2.38 10.99 -16.00
N THR A 72 2.29 11.85 -14.99
CA THR A 72 1.02 12.23 -14.39
C THR A 72 1.11 13.59 -13.70
N GLU A 73 -0.01 14.27 -13.66
CA GLU A 73 -0.24 15.36 -12.72
C GLU A 73 -0.78 14.80 -11.40
N TRP A 74 -0.62 15.56 -10.32
CA TRP A 74 -0.98 15.11 -8.99
C TRP A 74 -2.18 15.87 -8.44
N THR A 75 -3.10 15.14 -7.79
CA THR A 75 -4.16 15.70 -6.95
C THR A 75 -3.72 15.54 -5.49
N PRO A 76 -3.40 16.63 -4.76
CA PRO A 76 -3.05 16.55 -3.35
C PRO A 76 -4.13 15.81 -2.55
N TYR A 77 -3.72 14.82 -1.77
CA TYR A 77 -4.65 14.00 -1.02
C TYR A 77 -3.96 13.45 0.23
N ILE A 78 -4.46 13.84 1.40
CA ILE A 78 -4.01 13.34 2.69
C ILE A 78 -5.05 12.33 3.19
N HIS A 79 -4.67 11.05 3.19
CA HIS A 79 -5.55 10.01 3.68
C HIS A 79 -5.67 10.07 5.21
N ARG A 80 -6.90 9.96 5.72
CA ARG A 80 -7.21 9.87 7.14
C ARG A 80 -8.14 8.67 7.34
N GLY A 81 -7.76 7.79 8.26
CA GLY A 81 -8.56 6.63 8.62
C GLY A 81 -9.38 6.94 9.87
N ASN A 82 -10.58 6.37 9.93
CA ASN A 82 -11.39 6.33 11.14
C ASN A 82 -11.78 4.88 11.43
N VAL A 83 -12.03 4.59 12.70
CA VAL A 83 -12.59 3.32 13.16
C VAL A 83 -13.93 3.59 13.84
N CYS A 84 -14.94 2.80 13.51
CA CYS A 84 -16.23 2.83 14.17
C CYS A 84 -16.26 1.74 15.24
N LEU A 85 -16.53 2.14 16.48
CA LEU A 85 -16.69 1.24 17.62
C LEU A 85 -18.10 0.61 17.64
N PRO A 86 -18.31 -0.50 18.37
CA PRO A 86 -19.62 -1.16 18.47
C PRO A 86 -20.76 -0.29 19.03
N ASN A 87 -20.45 0.83 19.68
CA ASN A 87 -21.40 1.80 20.22
C ASN A 87 -21.59 3.02 19.30
N ASP A 88 -21.27 2.89 18.01
CA ASP A 88 -21.35 3.93 16.97
C ASP A 88 -20.44 5.15 17.17
N VAL A 89 -19.50 5.09 18.12
CA VAL A 89 -18.47 6.12 18.28
C VAL A 89 -17.41 5.96 17.19
N THR A 90 -17.16 7.03 16.44
CA THR A 90 -16.12 7.08 15.41
C THR A 90 -14.88 7.79 15.93
N LEU A 91 -13.72 7.14 15.83
CA LEU A 91 -12.44 7.66 16.29
C LEU A 91 -11.40 7.73 15.17
N PRO A 92 -10.48 8.70 15.18
CA PRO A 92 -9.32 8.69 14.29
C PRO A 92 -8.49 7.43 14.45
N PHE A 93 -7.93 6.94 13.34
CA PHE A 93 -6.97 5.84 13.34
C PHE A 93 -5.81 6.12 12.37
N PRO A 94 -4.53 5.95 12.77
CA PRO A 94 -4.03 5.38 14.04
C PRO A 94 -4.41 6.19 15.29
N LEU A 95 -4.56 5.49 16.43
CA LEU A 95 -4.93 6.13 17.70
C LEU A 95 -3.99 7.30 18.02
N ASN A 96 -4.57 8.43 18.38
CA ASN A 96 -3.88 9.69 18.69
C ASN A 96 -4.45 10.29 19.99
N LEU A 97 -4.03 11.49 20.40
CA LEU A 97 -4.56 12.09 21.64
C LEU A 97 -6.08 12.28 21.62
N ASP A 98 -6.66 12.70 20.49
CA ASP A 98 -8.13 12.83 20.34
C ASP A 98 -8.85 11.50 20.57
N SER A 99 -8.26 10.42 20.05
CA SER A 99 -8.80 9.07 20.19
C SER A 99 -8.77 8.62 21.64
N LEU A 100 -7.67 8.87 22.35
CA LEU A 100 -7.50 8.49 23.76
C LEU A 100 -8.40 9.30 24.69
N GLU A 101 -8.57 10.60 24.42
CA GLU A 101 -9.51 11.45 25.17
C GLU A 101 -10.96 11.00 24.97
N SER A 102 -11.35 10.71 23.72
CA SER A 102 -12.69 10.21 23.40
C SER A 102 -12.96 8.82 23.99
N LEU A 103 -11.95 7.96 24.08
CA LEU A 103 -12.07 6.67 24.75
C LEU A 103 -12.30 6.83 26.26
N ARG A 104 -11.58 7.75 26.91
CA ARG A 104 -11.76 8.03 28.34
C ARG A 104 -13.14 8.60 28.65
N SER A 105 -13.67 9.48 27.79
CA SER A 105 -14.99 10.10 28.01
C SER A 105 -16.15 9.11 27.94
N ILE A 106 -15.96 7.98 27.24
CA ILE A 106 -16.95 6.90 27.13
C ILE A 106 -16.61 5.68 28.02
N GLY A 107 -15.64 5.84 28.94
CA GLY A 107 -15.38 4.87 30.02
C GLY A 107 -14.29 3.82 29.75
N TYR A 108 -13.56 3.90 28.63
CA TYR A 108 -12.43 3.00 28.36
C TYR A 108 -11.17 3.42 29.13
N SER A 109 -10.45 2.45 29.70
CA SER A 109 -9.12 2.69 30.24
C SER A 109 -8.08 2.70 29.13
N ALA A 110 -7.30 3.79 29.06
CA ALA A 110 -6.20 3.96 28.12
C ALA A 110 -4.83 3.54 28.69
N ASP A 111 -4.77 3.16 29.97
CA ASP A 111 -3.50 2.85 30.64
C ASP A 111 -2.99 1.46 30.25
N PRO A 112 -1.67 1.28 30.02
CA PRO A 112 -1.12 -0.02 29.65
C PRO A 112 -1.45 -1.13 30.66
N ALA A 113 -1.71 -2.34 30.14
CA ALA A 113 -2.35 -3.41 30.89
C ALA A 113 -1.58 -3.91 32.12
N THR A 114 -0.24 -3.72 32.22
CA THR A 114 0.60 -3.78 33.45
C THR A 114 2.07 -4.18 33.20
N ALA A 115 2.50 -4.57 32.01
CA ALA A 115 3.83 -5.17 31.82
C ALA A 115 4.79 -4.33 30.96
N LYS A 116 5.97 -3.99 31.51
CA LYS A 116 7.17 -3.73 30.71
C LYS A 116 7.58 -5.04 30.04
N VAL A 117 7.12 -5.29 28.82
CA VAL A 117 7.51 -6.48 28.06
C VAL A 117 8.93 -6.28 27.52
N GLN A 118 9.84 -7.19 27.87
CA GLN A 118 11.17 -7.22 27.26
C GLN A 118 11.03 -7.77 25.83
N LEU A 119 11.22 -6.89 24.86
CA LEU A 119 10.99 -7.21 23.45
C LEU A 119 12.15 -8.03 22.88
N THR A 120 11.85 -9.24 22.42
CA THR A 120 12.75 -10.14 21.69
C THR A 120 12.27 -10.31 20.24
N GLN A 121 12.94 -11.14 19.44
CA GLN A 121 12.47 -11.48 18.09
C GLN A 121 11.19 -12.34 18.12
N ASP A 122 11.01 -13.14 19.17
CA ASP A 122 9.87 -14.05 19.33
C ASP A 122 8.65 -13.38 19.99
N THR A 123 8.71 -12.06 20.21
CA THR A 123 7.59 -11.34 20.85
C THR A 123 6.36 -11.33 19.93
N THR A 124 5.24 -11.75 20.48
CA THR A 124 3.96 -11.78 19.78
C THR A 124 3.34 -10.38 19.70
N ALA A 125 2.39 -10.20 18.78
CA ALA A 125 1.65 -8.96 18.63
C ALA A 125 0.87 -8.62 19.91
N ARG A 126 0.26 -9.62 20.58
CA ARG A 126 -0.45 -9.41 21.85
C ARG A 126 0.49 -8.87 22.93
N GLN A 127 1.64 -9.52 23.12
CA GLN A 127 2.63 -9.11 24.12
C GLN A 127 3.11 -7.68 23.87
N TRP A 128 3.41 -7.33 22.62
CA TRP A 128 3.82 -5.97 22.30
C TRP A 128 2.71 -4.95 22.55
N LEU A 129 1.48 -5.20 22.10
CA LEU A 129 0.34 -4.29 22.27
C LEU A 129 0.00 -4.05 23.74
N ARG A 130 0.04 -5.09 24.59
CA ARG A 130 -0.18 -4.97 26.05
C ARG A 130 0.84 -4.10 26.77
N SER A 131 2.02 -3.90 26.17
CA SER A 131 3.03 -3.00 26.74
C SER A 131 2.72 -1.51 26.49
N ILE A 132 1.78 -1.20 25.60
CA ILE A 132 1.42 0.17 25.21
C ILE A 132 -0.09 0.48 25.34
N LEU A 133 -0.95 -0.52 25.52
CA LEU A 133 -2.41 -0.41 25.62
C LEU A 133 -2.96 -1.29 26.74
N SER A 134 -4.15 -0.95 27.22
CA SER A 134 -4.95 -1.83 28.09
C SER A 134 -5.45 -3.05 27.32
N ASP A 135 -5.75 -4.14 28.04
CA ASP A 135 -6.32 -5.36 27.44
C ASP A 135 -7.59 -5.09 26.64
N GLU A 136 -8.43 -4.20 27.17
CA GLU A 136 -9.67 -3.78 26.55
C GLU A 136 -9.43 -3.14 25.18
N LEU A 137 -8.45 -2.24 25.06
CA LEU A 137 -8.13 -1.60 23.80
C LEU A 137 -7.42 -2.54 22.81
N VAL A 138 -6.62 -3.49 23.30
CA VAL A 138 -6.03 -4.55 22.45
C VAL A 138 -7.13 -5.39 21.79
N GLU A 139 -8.12 -5.82 22.58
CA GLU A 139 -9.23 -6.61 22.08
C GLU A 139 -10.10 -5.81 21.09
N LEU A 140 -10.41 -4.56 21.46
CA LEU A 140 -11.30 -3.68 20.68
C LEU A 140 -10.73 -3.32 19.30
N PHE A 141 -9.45 -2.93 19.23
CA PHE A 141 -8.86 -2.40 18.00
C PHE A 141 -8.05 -3.40 17.18
N PHE A 142 -7.45 -4.42 17.82
CA PHE A 142 -6.48 -5.28 17.17
C PHE A 142 -6.95 -6.72 17.03
N GLU A 143 -7.39 -7.37 18.10
CA GLU A 143 -7.73 -8.81 18.07
C GLU A 143 -8.78 -9.12 17.00
N ARG A 144 -9.91 -8.40 17.04
CA ARG A 144 -11.02 -8.59 16.10
C ARG A 144 -10.60 -8.35 14.66
N TYR A 145 -9.81 -7.31 14.43
CA TYR A 145 -9.30 -6.99 13.09
C TYR A 145 -8.34 -8.06 12.59
N VAL A 146 -7.43 -8.52 13.45
CA VAL A 146 -6.42 -9.53 13.09
C VAL A 146 -7.08 -10.88 12.76
N ARG A 147 -8.04 -11.33 13.58
CA ARG A 147 -8.81 -12.54 13.29
C ARG A 147 -9.57 -12.43 11.98
N LYS A 148 -10.19 -11.28 11.71
CA LYS A 148 -10.91 -11.06 10.45
C LYS A 148 -9.99 -11.09 9.23
N MET A 149 -8.82 -10.46 9.31
CA MET A 149 -7.92 -10.29 8.17
C MET A 149 -7.03 -11.52 7.91
N TRP A 150 -6.59 -12.22 8.96
CA TRP A 150 -5.61 -13.30 8.86
C TRP A 150 -6.10 -14.65 9.40
N GLY A 151 -7.26 -14.73 10.04
CA GLY A 151 -7.81 -15.98 10.58
C GLY A 151 -7.08 -16.52 11.82
N ILE A 152 -6.13 -15.77 12.38
CA ILE A 152 -5.30 -16.14 13.54
C ILE A 152 -5.45 -15.16 14.70
N SER A 153 -5.01 -15.55 15.89
CA SER A 153 -4.99 -14.68 17.07
C SER A 153 -3.77 -13.76 17.13
N LEU A 154 -3.81 -12.72 17.97
CA LEU A 154 -2.62 -11.88 18.24
C LEU A 154 -1.46 -12.64 18.90
N ASP A 155 -1.71 -13.82 19.46
CA ASP A 155 -0.69 -14.67 20.08
C ASP A 155 0.15 -15.42 19.04
N GLU A 156 -0.38 -15.58 17.83
CA GLU A 156 0.30 -16.25 16.71
C GLU A 156 0.92 -15.26 15.72
N LEU A 157 0.61 -13.96 15.86
CA LEU A 157 1.09 -12.92 14.96
C LEU A 157 2.42 -12.33 15.49
N PRO A 158 3.48 -12.21 14.68
CA PRO A 158 4.71 -11.54 15.10
C PRO A 158 4.50 -10.05 15.40
N ALA A 159 5.16 -9.51 16.43
CA ALA A 159 5.04 -8.10 16.80
C ALA A 159 5.42 -7.12 15.67
N SER A 160 6.25 -7.55 14.71
CA SER A 160 6.66 -6.73 13.55
C SER A 160 5.49 -6.28 12.67
N ILE A 161 4.37 -7.02 12.68
CA ILE A 161 3.18 -6.69 11.89
C ILE A 161 2.44 -5.48 12.50
N VAL A 162 2.22 -5.50 13.82
CA VAL A 162 1.47 -4.44 14.53
C VAL A 162 2.32 -3.22 14.88
N ARG A 163 3.66 -3.36 15.00
CA ARG A 163 4.60 -2.23 15.22
C ARG A 163 4.51 -1.13 14.17
N ARG A 164 3.95 -1.42 13.00
CA ARG A 164 3.72 -0.43 11.94
C ARG A 164 2.61 0.56 12.31
N VAL A 165 1.67 0.16 13.18
CA VAL A 165 0.59 1.01 13.68
C VAL A 165 1.08 1.69 14.96
N LYS A 166 1.41 2.97 14.85
CA LYS A 166 1.87 3.76 16.00
C LYS A 166 0.70 4.46 16.67
N ILE A 167 0.58 4.29 17.98
CA ILE A 167 -0.20 5.20 18.82
C ILE A 167 0.58 6.51 18.91
N ARG A 168 -0.11 7.63 18.73
CA ARG A 168 0.50 8.96 18.64
C ARG A 168 0.22 9.75 19.90
N ASN A 169 1.23 10.48 20.35
CA ASN A 169 1.17 11.44 21.44
C ASN A 169 0.91 12.87 20.95
N ASN A 170 0.25 13.02 19.80
CA ASN A 170 -0.17 14.28 19.21
C ASN A 170 -1.57 14.12 18.59
N HIS A 171 -2.08 15.17 17.95
CA HIS A 171 -3.40 15.19 17.28
C HIS A 171 -3.31 14.88 15.77
N GLU A 172 -2.21 14.27 15.29
CA GLU A 172 -2.02 13.97 13.87
C GLU A 172 -2.93 12.83 13.42
N THR A 173 -3.69 13.04 12.35
CA THR A 173 -4.74 12.14 11.84
C THR A 173 -4.40 11.52 10.49
N SER A 174 -3.37 12.01 9.79
CA SER A 174 -2.90 11.44 8.52
C SER A 174 -2.46 9.99 8.70
N ALA A 175 -2.80 9.10 7.76
CA ALA A 175 -2.27 7.74 7.76
C ALA A 175 -0.74 7.70 7.53
N PHE A 176 -0.18 8.70 6.83
CA PHE A 176 1.22 8.74 6.42
C PHE A 176 1.92 10.05 6.84
N PRO A 177 1.99 10.36 8.14
CA PRO A 177 2.43 11.68 8.61
C PRO A 177 3.90 11.98 8.34
N ASN A 178 4.71 10.94 8.14
CA ASN A 178 6.15 11.08 7.86
C ASN A 178 6.46 11.17 6.35
N SER A 179 5.44 11.06 5.50
CA SER A 179 5.60 11.15 4.04
C SER A 179 5.57 12.62 3.62
N GLN A 180 6.68 13.10 3.05
CA GLN A 180 6.80 14.49 2.57
C GLN A 180 5.86 14.78 1.39
N PHE A 181 5.50 13.76 0.62
CA PHE A 181 4.60 13.87 -0.52
C PHE A 181 3.46 12.86 -0.39
N GLN A 182 2.23 13.37 -0.55
CA GLN A 182 0.98 12.60 -0.49
C GLN A 182 0.01 13.18 -1.52
N ALA A 183 -0.26 12.41 -2.58
CA ALA A 183 -1.14 12.82 -3.66
C ALA A 183 -1.56 11.58 -4.46
N LEU A 184 -2.63 11.71 -5.25
CA LEU A 184 -3.06 10.68 -6.19
C LEU A 184 -2.81 11.13 -7.63
N PRO A 185 -2.54 10.22 -8.57
CA PRO A 185 -2.49 10.57 -9.99
C PRO A 185 -3.82 11.18 -10.43
N LYS A 186 -3.81 12.39 -10.98
CA LYS A 186 -5.02 13.17 -11.34
C LYS A 186 -5.96 12.36 -12.24
N ASN A 187 -5.39 11.65 -13.20
CA ASN A 187 -6.12 10.80 -14.15
C ASN A 187 -6.08 9.30 -13.80
N GLY A 188 -5.64 8.95 -12.60
CA GLY A 188 -5.66 7.57 -12.10
C GLY A 188 -4.37 6.82 -12.44
N TYR A 189 -4.19 5.69 -11.78
CA TYR A 189 -3.02 4.85 -11.98
C TYR A 189 -3.01 4.22 -13.37
N ALA A 190 -4.14 3.79 -13.92
CA ALA A 190 -4.19 3.25 -15.28
C ALA A 190 -3.64 4.25 -16.31
N ALA A 191 -4.02 5.53 -16.22
CA ALA A 191 -3.48 6.59 -17.08
C ALA A 191 -1.98 6.82 -16.85
N LEU A 192 -1.53 6.86 -15.59
CA LEU A 192 -0.11 6.96 -15.25
C LEU A 192 0.71 5.83 -15.92
N PHE A 193 0.26 4.58 -15.81
CA PHE A 193 0.97 3.44 -16.41
C PHE A 193 0.95 3.47 -17.94
N ASN A 194 -0.16 3.90 -18.55
CA ASN A 194 -0.24 4.10 -19.99
C ASN A 194 0.83 5.12 -20.46
N HIS A 195 0.95 6.28 -19.81
CA HIS A 195 1.96 7.28 -20.15
C HIS A 195 3.39 6.83 -19.84
N MET A 196 3.61 6.15 -18.70
CA MET A 196 4.93 5.60 -18.36
C MET A 196 5.44 4.68 -19.47
N LEU A 197 4.56 3.83 -19.98
CA LEU A 197 4.94 2.84 -20.97
C LEU A 197 4.85 3.37 -22.40
N ASP A 198 4.20 4.50 -22.67
CA ASP A 198 4.15 5.11 -24.01
C ASP A 198 5.54 5.58 -24.47
N HIS A 199 6.22 4.74 -25.25
CA HIS A 199 7.57 4.96 -25.77
C HIS A 199 7.82 4.10 -27.02
N PRO A 200 8.44 4.63 -28.09
CA PRO A 200 8.62 3.92 -29.36
C PRO A 200 9.49 2.65 -29.26
N ASN A 201 10.49 2.65 -28.38
CA ASN A 201 11.37 1.48 -28.15
C ASN A 201 10.76 0.39 -27.25
N ARG A 202 9.47 0.47 -26.92
CA ARG A 202 8.78 -0.48 -26.04
C ARG A 202 7.57 -1.13 -26.70
N LEU A 203 7.55 -2.46 -26.72
CA LEU A 203 6.35 -3.25 -26.99
C LEU A 203 5.77 -3.76 -25.66
N CYS A 204 4.47 -3.56 -25.45
CA CYS A 204 3.76 -4.02 -24.25
C CYS A 204 2.59 -4.92 -24.64
N CYS A 205 2.53 -6.12 -24.06
CA CYS A 205 1.47 -7.08 -24.31
C CYS A 205 0.86 -7.56 -22.99
N THR A 206 -0.40 -7.22 -22.74
CA THR A 206 -1.20 -7.77 -21.63
C THR A 206 -1.81 -9.11 -22.04
N ASN A 207 -2.39 -9.83 -21.07
CA ASN A 207 -2.99 -11.16 -21.25
C ASN A 207 -2.01 -12.19 -21.83
N ARG A 208 -0.74 -12.08 -21.46
CA ARG A 208 0.39 -12.88 -21.95
C ARG A 208 1.20 -13.40 -20.77
N PRO A 209 0.81 -14.57 -20.19
CA PRO A 209 1.59 -15.17 -19.12
C PRO A 209 2.97 -15.60 -19.62
N TYR A 210 3.99 -15.47 -18.78
CA TYR A 210 5.37 -15.85 -19.15
C TYR A 210 5.50 -17.33 -19.53
N GLY A 211 4.80 -18.22 -18.81
CA GLY A 211 4.92 -19.67 -18.99
C GLY A 211 4.41 -20.22 -20.32
N VAL A 212 3.74 -19.41 -21.15
CA VAL A 212 3.24 -19.82 -22.48
C VAL A 212 4.02 -19.23 -23.64
N LEU A 213 5.09 -18.47 -23.39
CA LEU A 213 5.91 -17.90 -24.46
C LEU A 213 6.79 -18.97 -25.11
N PRO A 214 6.74 -19.13 -26.45
CA PRO A 214 7.65 -20.02 -27.13
C PRO A 214 9.07 -19.45 -27.03
N LEU A 215 9.97 -20.23 -26.42
CA LEU A 215 11.41 -19.96 -26.49
C LEU A 215 11.88 -20.26 -27.91
N THR A 216 12.47 -19.28 -28.59
CA THR A 216 13.12 -19.50 -29.89
C THR A 216 14.64 -19.45 -29.73
N PRO A 217 15.41 -20.08 -30.65
CA PRO A 217 16.87 -20.08 -30.60
C PRO A 217 17.48 -18.66 -30.58
N ASP A 218 16.80 -17.67 -31.17
CA ASP A 218 17.25 -16.27 -31.25
C ASP A 218 16.67 -15.36 -30.14
N GLY A 219 16.02 -15.95 -29.12
CA GLY A 219 15.38 -15.27 -28.00
C GLY A 219 13.87 -15.50 -27.91
N PHE A 220 13.11 -14.52 -27.42
CA PHE A 220 11.64 -14.60 -27.34
C PHE A 220 11.01 -14.21 -28.69
N SER A 221 10.13 -15.06 -29.22
CA SER A 221 9.28 -14.69 -30.36
C SER A 221 7.93 -14.21 -29.84
N LEU A 222 7.64 -12.93 -30.05
CA LEU A 222 6.34 -12.33 -29.78
C LEU A 222 5.59 -12.26 -31.12
N GLN A 223 5.03 -13.39 -31.55
CA GLN A 223 3.96 -13.39 -32.55
C GLN A 223 2.68 -12.85 -31.92
#